data_AF-A0A957FT56-F1
#
_entry.id   AF-A0A957FT56-F1
#
_cell.length_a   1.000
_cell.length_b   1.000
_cell.length_c   1.000
_cell.angle_alpha   90.00
_cell.angle_beta   90.00
_cell.angle_gamma   90.00
#
_symmetry.space_group_name_H-M   'P 1'
#
loop_
_entity.id
_entity.type
_entity.pdbx_description
1 polymer ?
#
loop_
_entity_poly.entity_id
_entity_poly.type
_entity_poly.pdbx_seq_one_letter_code
_entity_poly.pdbx_strand_id
1 'polypeptide(L)'
;QWVVFEPNNTRLWARVRRDVTAFLQNVWRSGGLFGDNESQAFYVKCDEELNPEEVRDMGQLIIEVGIAPVKPAEFIIFRLSQWSWIGGEEEEGEGDDGGGEESSDE
;
A
#
# COMPACT_ATOMS: atom_id res chain seq x y z
N GLN A 1 -11.26 9.72 -28.44
CA GLN A 1 -11.97 10.93 -27.94
C GLN A 1 -12.75 10.52 -26.70
N TRP A 2 -12.55 11.20 -25.57
CA TRP A 2 -13.17 10.85 -24.28
C TRP A 2 -14.18 11.94 -23.91
N VAL A 3 -15.44 11.55 -23.74
CA VAL A 3 -16.63 12.32 -23.28
C VAL A 3 -17.04 13.62 -23.99
N VAL A 4 -16.17 14.27 -24.77
CA VAL A 4 -16.49 15.53 -25.45
C VAL A 4 -17.64 15.35 -26.46
N PHE A 5 -18.64 16.23 -26.38
CA PHE A 5 -19.89 16.25 -27.16
C PHE A 5 -20.88 15.10 -26.91
N GLU A 6 -20.69 14.33 -25.83
CA GLU A 6 -21.68 13.34 -25.40
C GLU A 6 -22.84 14.02 -24.66
N PRO A 7 -24.07 13.49 -24.76
CA PRO A 7 -25.20 13.98 -23.97
C PRO A 7 -24.90 13.89 -22.47
N ASN A 8 -24.95 15.02 -21.77
CA ASN A 8 -24.71 15.08 -20.33
C ASN A 8 -25.89 14.46 -19.56
N ASN A 9 -25.78 13.16 -19.26
CA ASN A 9 -26.81 12.36 -18.61
C ASN A 9 -26.21 11.29 -17.70
N THR A 10 -27.07 10.58 -16.97
CA THR A 10 -26.69 9.55 -16.00
C THR A 10 -25.85 8.41 -16.61
N ARG A 11 -26.03 8.09 -17.90
CA ARG A 11 -25.22 7.07 -18.59
C ARG A 11 -23.79 7.56 -18.82
N LEU A 12 -23.63 8.82 -19.23
CA LEU A 12 -22.32 9.45 -19.35
C LEU A 12 -21.60 9.47 -18.00
N TRP A 13 -22.31 9.86 -16.94
CA TRP A 13 -21.75 9.90 -15.59
C TRP A 13 -21.27 8.54 -15.10
N ALA A 14 -22.07 7.50 -15.29
CA ALA A 14 -21.68 6.13 -14.92
C ALA A 14 -20.43 5.67 -15.68
N ARG A 15 -20.34 5.98 -16.98
CA ARG A 15 -19.16 5.68 -17.80
C ARG A 15 -17.93 6.44 -17.30
N VAL A 16 -18.06 7.73 -17.03
CA VAL A 16 -16.99 8.57 -16.47
C VAL A 16 -16.48 7.98 -15.16
N ARG A 17 -17.37 7.72 -14.20
CA ARG A 17 -16.99 7.14 -12.90
C ARG A 17 -16.23 5.84 -13.10
N ARG A 18 -16.75 4.93 -13.94
CA ARG A 18 -16.10 3.64 -14.22
C ARG A 18 -14.70 3.82 -14.80
N ASP A 19 -14.55 4.65 -15.83
CA ASP A 19 -13.30 4.79 -16.57
C ASP A 19 -12.23 5.50 -15.70
N VAL A 20 -12.60 6.55 -14.93
CA VAL A 20 -11.69 7.24 -14.00
C VAL A 20 -11.33 6.34 -12.81
N THR A 21 -12.28 5.61 -12.24
CA THR A 21 -12.00 4.64 -11.17
C THR A 21 -11.01 3.59 -11.64
N ALA A 22 -11.20 2.99 -12.82
CA ALA A 22 -10.27 1.99 -13.35
C ALA A 22 -8.84 2.56 -13.52
N PHE A 23 -8.72 3.81 -13.95
CA PHE A 23 -7.43 4.50 -14.02
C PHE A 23 -6.79 4.66 -12.64
N LEU A 24 -7.52 5.22 -11.66
CA LEU A 24 -7.00 5.47 -10.32
C LEU A 24 -6.69 4.17 -9.55
N GLN A 25 -7.43 3.09 -9.80
CA GLN A 25 -7.11 1.75 -9.30
C GLN A 25 -5.73 1.30 -9.77
N ASN A 26 -5.38 1.53 -11.04
CA ASN A 26 -4.06 1.19 -11.56
C ASN A 26 -2.97 2.03 -10.90
N VAL A 27 -3.20 3.33 -10.72
CA VAL A 27 -2.25 4.24 -10.04
C VAL A 27 -2.05 3.84 -8.57
N TRP A 28 -3.11 3.45 -7.87
CA TRP A 28 -3.02 2.93 -6.50
C TRP A 28 -2.24 1.63 -6.43
N ARG A 29 -2.55 0.67 -7.30
CA ARG A 29 -1.83 -0.62 -7.38
C ARG A 29 -0.34 -0.47 -7.75
N SER A 30 0.02 0.58 -8.48
CA SER A 30 1.43 0.91 -8.77
C SER A 30 2.11 1.70 -7.66
N GLY A 31 1.47 1.92 -6.51
CA GLY A 31 2.03 2.63 -5.36
C GLY A 31 2.05 4.16 -5.50
N GLY A 32 1.28 4.73 -6.43
CA GLY A 32 1.17 6.18 -6.59
C GLY A 32 0.24 6.85 -5.57
N LEU A 33 -0.69 6.08 -5.00
CA LEU A 33 -1.65 6.53 -3.99
C LEU A 33 -1.46 5.74 -2.69
N PHE A 34 -1.69 6.40 -1.55
CA PHE A 34 -1.63 5.84 -0.22
C PHE A 34 -2.99 5.29 0.22
N GLY A 35 -3.02 4.21 1.01
CA GLY A 35 -4.25 3.63 1.57
C GLY A 35 -4.25 2.11 1.46
N ASP A 36 -4.81 1.43 2.47
CA ASP A 36 -4.88 -0.04 2.53
C ASP A 36 -5.96 -0.61 1.60
N ASN A 37 -6.92 0.23 1.21
CA ASN A 37 -7.98 -0.11 0.27
C ASN A 37 -8.33 1.09 -0.62
N GLU A 38 -9.07 0.83 -1.72
CA GLU A 38 -9.41 1.84 -2.71
C GLU A 38 -10.12 3.06 -2.12
N SER A 39 -11.03 2.86 -1.15
CA SER A 39 -11.81 3.95 -0.56
C SER A 39 -10.98 4.93 0.29
N GLN A 40 -9.81 4.50 0.76
CA GLN A 40 -8.83 5.37 1.43
C GLN A 40 -7.91 6.08 0.43
N ALA A 41 -7.70 5.49 -0.74
CA ALA A 41 -6.78 5.98 -1.75
C ALA A 41 -7.38 7.06 -2.64
N PHE A 42 -8.64 6.91 -3.04
CA PHE A 42 -9.32 7.87 -3.88
C PHE A 42 -10.85 7.72 -3.85
N TYR A 43 -11.55 8.72 -4.36
CA TYR A 43 -12.96 8.61 -4.72
C TYR A 43 -13.25 9.37 -6.02
N VAL A 44 -14.32 8.97 -6.71
CA VAL A 44 -14.81 9.64 -7.93
C VAL A 44 -16.30 9.87 -7.81
N LYS A 45 -16.72 11.14 -7.83
CA LYS A 45 -18.12 11.57 -7.83
C LYS A 45 -18.43 12.30 -9.13
N CYS A 46 -19.55 11.94 -9.73
CA CYS A 46 -20.08 12.56 -10.93
C CYS A 46 -21.56 12.20 -10.95
N ASP A 47 -22.42 13.02 -10.38
CA ASP A 47 -23.83 12.73 -10.19
C ASP A 47 -24.66 14.01 -10.38
N GLU A 48 -25.95 13.91 -10.09
CA GLU A 48 -26.91 15.01 -10.24
C GLU A 48 -26.66 16.14 -9.24
N GLU A 49 -26.07 15.84 -8.08
CA GLU A 49 -25.70 16.87 -7.10
C GLU A 49 -24.62 17.80 -7.67
N LEU A 50 -23.63 17.22 -8.38
CA LEU A 50 -22.60 17.99 -9.08
C LEU A 50 -23.05 18.52 -10.44
N ASN A 51 -24.04 17.87 -11.07
CA ASN A 51 -24.51 18.19 -12.42
C ASN A 51 -26.03 18.42 -12.43
N PRO A 52 -26.53 19.46 -11.75
CA PRO A 52 -27.92 19.87 -11.87
C PRO A 52 -28.21 20.42 -13.29
N GLU A 53 -29.48 20.64 -13.60
CA GLU A 53 -29.93 21.04 -14.94
C GLU A 53 -29.23 22.32 -15.42
N GLU A 54 -29.04 23.30 -14.54
CA GLU A 54 -28.40 24.57 -14.87
C GLU A 54 -26.94 24.38 -15.32
N VAL A 55 -26.19 23.45 -14.71
CA VAL A 55 -24.81 23.11 -15.09
C VAL A 55 -24.80 22.40 -16.44
N ARG A 56 -25.76 21.51 -16.67
CA ARG A 56 -25.87 20.72 -17.91
C ARG A 56 -26.26 21.61 -19.09
N ASP A 57 -27.15 22.57 -18.88
CA ASP A 57 -27.60 23.54 -19.88
C ASP A 57 -26.48 24.50 -20.29
N MET A 58 -25.56 24.81 -19.38
CA MET A 58 -24.31 25.52 -19.69
C MET A 58 -23.29 24.65 -20.45
N GLY A 59 -23.61 23.38 -20.73
CA GLY A 59 -22.72 22.45 -21.41
C GLY A 59 -21.54 21.97 -20.55
N GLN A 60 -21.63 22.12 -19.23
CA GLN A 60 -20.57 21.73 -18.30
C GLN A 60 -20.82 20.32 -17.76
N LEU A 61 -19.73 19.58 -17.52
CA LEU A 61 -19.74 18.30 -16.82
C LEU A 61 -18.74 18.40 -15.66
N ILE A 62 -19.25 18.35 -14.43
CA ILE A 62 -18.47 18.45 -13.20
C ILE A 62 -18.21 17.04 -12.66
N ILE A 63 -16.93 16.75 -12.44
CA ILE A 63 -16.44 15.48 -11.88
C ILE A 63 -15.57 15.85 -10.69
N GLU A 64 -15.92 15.37 -9.51
CA GLU A 64 -15.12 15.54 -8.31
C GLU A 64 -14.27 14.28 -8.08
N VAL A 65 -12.98 14.49 -7.89
CA VAL A 65 -12.01 13.42 -7.67
C VAL A 65 -11.16 13.77 -6.46
N GLY A 66 -11.26 12.98 -5.40
CA GLY A 66 -10.31 13.03 -4.29
C GLY A 66 -9.24 11.96 -4.44
N ILE A 67 -8.00 12.29 -4.11
CA ILE A 67 -6.86 11.37 -4.13
C ILE A 67 -6.02 11.52 -2.85
N ALA A 68 -5.37 10.45 -2.44
CA ALA A 68 -4.37 10.43 -1.37
C ALA A 68 -2.99 10.10 -1.96
N PRO A 69 -2.16 11.10 -2.34
CA PRO A 69 -0.82 10.85 -2.88
C PRO A 69 0.11 10.25 -1.84
N VAL A 70 1.02 9.37 -2.27
CA VAL A 70 2.11 8.91 -1.39
C VAL A 70 3.03 10.07 -1.05
N LYS A 71 3.28 10.28 0.24
CA LYS A 71 4.25 11.27 0.74
C LYS A 71 5.64 10.64 0.84
N PRO A 72 6.70 11.30 0.35
CA PRO A 72 8.04 10.76 0.43
C PRO A 72 8.55 10.71 1.87
N ALA A 73 9.46 9.78 2.16
CA ALA A 73 10.20 9.75 3.42
C ALA A 73 11.32 10.81 3.39
N GLU A 74 10.96 12.07 3.66
CA GLU A 74 11.90 13.20 3.62
C GLU A 74 12.97 13.12 4.72
N PHE A 75 12.65 12.47 5.83
CA PHE A 75 13.55 12.32 6.97
C PHE A 75 13.68 10.85 7.37
N ILE A 76 14.92 10.41 7.56
CA ILE A 76 15.24 9.05 8.03
C ILE A 76 15.76 9.18 9.46
N ILE A 77 15.07 8.56 10.42
CA ILE A 77 15.47 8.55 11.83
C ILE A 77 15.97 7.15 12.18
N PHE A 78 17.26 7.02 12.45
CA PHE A 78 17.84 5.78 13.00
C PHE A 78 17.78 5.80 14.53
N ARG A 79 17.28 4.72 15.13
CA ARG A 79 17.33 4.49 16.58
C ARG A 79 18.24 3.31 16.84
N LEU A 80 19.30 3.52 17.60
CA LEU A 80 20.27 2.50 17.98
C LEU A 80 20.05 2.12 19.45
N SER A 81 19.97 0.82 19.73
CA SER A 81 19.94 0.28 21.09
C SER A 81 20.95 -0.87 21.20
N GLN A 82 21.53 -1.03 22.39
CA GLN A 82 22.42 -2.16 22.67
C GLN A 82 21.57 -3.42 22.88
N TRP A 83 21.76 -4.42 22.01
CA TRP A 83 21.20 -5.76 22.19
C TRP A 83 22.27 -6.63 22.86
N SER A 84 22.01 -7.16 24.06
CA SER A 84 22.85 -8.20 24.66
C SER A 84 22.36 -9.57 24.19
N TRP A 85 23.14 -10.24 23.36
CA TRP A 85 22.87 -11.63 23.00
C TRP A 85 23.18 -12.52 24.21
N ILE A 86 22.15 -13.09 24.85
CA ILE A 86 22.33 -14.21 25.78
C ILE A 86 22.34 -15.46 24.89
N GLY A 87 23.55 -15.90 24.53
CA GLY A 87 23.76 -17.20 23.91
C GLY A 87 23.43 -18.30 24.93
N GLY A 88 22.60 -19.26 24.51
CA GLY A 88 22.20 -20.40 25.31
C GLY A 88 23.36 -21.27 25.74
N GLU A 89 23.15 -21.95 26.86
CA GLU A 89 24.06 -22.79 27.64
C GLU A 89 24.84 -23.80 26.79
N GLU A 90 26.16 -23.87 27.01
CA GLU A 90 26.98 -25.01 26.60
C GLU A 90 26.69 -26.17 27.56
N GLU A 91 25.97 -27.20 27.12
CA GLU A 91 26.00 -28.51 27.78
C GLU A 91 27.33 -29.18 27.43
N GLU A 92 28.29 -29.13 28.35
CA GLU A 92 29.47 -30.01 28.32
C GLU A 92 28.99 -31.46 28.49
N GLY A 93 28.89 -32.19 27.38
CA GLY A 93 28.78 -33.64 27.41
C GLY A 93 30.08 -34.22 27.98
N GLU A 94 30.04 -34.72 29.22
CA GLU A 94 31.07 -35.61 29.77
C GLU A 94 31.19 -36.85 28.87
N GLY A 95 32.19 -36.81 27.99
CA GLY A 95 32.68 -37.97 27.27
C GLY A 95 33.46 -38.87 28.22
N ASP A 96 32.84 -39.98 28.58
CA ASP A 96 33.46 -41.22 29.04
C ASP A 96 34.73 -41.54 28.22
N ASP A 97 35.90 -41.47 28.85
CA ASP A 97 37.12 -42.11 28.34
C ASP A 97 37.63 -43.12 29.38
N GLY A 98 37.13 -44.34 29.24
CA GLY A 98 37.75 -45.51 29.81
C GLY A 98 39.08 -45.80 29.11
N GLY A 99 40.17 -45.81 29.87
CA GLY A 99 41.48 -46.29 29.42
C GLY A 99 42.23 -46.93 30.58
N GLY A 100 42.12 -48.25 30.68
CA GLY A 100 42.87 -49.07 31.65
C GLY A 100 44.31 -49.34 31.23
N GLU A 101 45.11 -49.64 32.27
CA GLU A 101 46.30 -50.51 32.32
C GLU A 101 47.45 -50.27 31.32
N GLU A 102 48.65 -49.96 31.85
CA GLU A 102 49.76 -50.91 31.77
C GLU A 102 50.90 -50.59 32.75
N SER A 103 51.29 -51.63 33.47
CA SER A 103 52.49 -51.78 34.31
C SER A 103 53.78 -51.75 33.48
N SER A 104 54.87 -51.24 34.05
CA SER A 104 56.22 -51.79 33.80
C SER A 104 57.17 -51.39 34.92
N ASP A 105 57.92 -52.40 35.34
CA ASP A 105 58.86 -52.49 36.46
C ASP A 105 60.05 -51.53 36.38
N GLU A 106 60.57 -51.13 37.57
CA GLU A 106 61.98 -51.17 37.97
C GLU A 106 62.11 -51.26 39.50
#